data_AF-A0A9E6TQE8-F1
#
_entry.id   AF-A0A9E6TQE8-F1
#
_cell.length_a   1.000
_cell.length_b   1.000
_cell.length_c   1.000
_cell.angle_alpha   90.00
_cell.angle_beta   90.00
_cell.angle_gamma   90.00
#
_symmetry.space_group_name_H-M   'P 1'
#
loop_
_entity.id
_entity.type
_entity.pdbx_description
1 polymer ?
#
loop_
_entity_poly.entity_id
_entity_poly.type
_entity_poly.pdbx_seq_one_letter_code
_entity_poly.pdbx_strand_id
1 'polypeptide(L)'
;MRVTADNRAPEIQRLEHLLEGMNYSVWIGAYGPFDSGRSLEEQLRHSVSNRSVVGRETPVSGSDVRSEVLEQLLHPGDGGYGPIDLPAKRSEIIRLAEELLSLVRLDQANAINAFWLAEGHPAYSVWWDFAFDIHADGQRWILMGSASD
;
A
#
# COMPACT_ATOMS: atom_id res chain seq x y z
N MET A 1 -8.46 -9.71 -18.47
CA MET A 1 -9.46 -8.77 -17.95
C MET A 1 -9.06 -7.38 -18.42
N ARG A 2 -9.85 -6.72 -19.29
CA ARG A 2 -9.52 -5.35 -19.75
C ARG A 2 -9.90 -4.39 -18.62
N VAL A 3 -8.92 -3.73 -18.02
CA VAL A 3 -9.16 -2.65 -17.06
C VAL A 3 -9.68 -1.44 -17.84
N THR A 4 -10.99 -1.24 -17.81
CA THR A 4 -11.68 -0.04 -18.30
C THR A 4 -11.42 1.10 -17.32
N ALA A 5 -10.32 1.83 -17.54
CA ALA A 5 -9.81 2.95 -16.76
C ALA A 5 -9.42 2.62 -15.30
N ASP A 6 -8.12 2.77 -15.01
CA ASP A 6 -7.62 2.78 -13.64
C ASP A 6 -7.93 4.14 -13.01
N ASN A 7 -8.87 4.16 -12.06
CA ASN A 7 -9.32 5.38 -11.37
C ASN A 7 -8.52 5.66 -10.08
N ARG A 8 -7.43 4.92 -9.83
CA ARG A 8 -6.54 5.18 -8.68
C ARG A 8 -5.83 6.52 -8.84
N ALA A 9 -5.41 7.08 -7.72
CA ALA A 9 -4.79 8.40 -7.69
C ALA A 9 -3.53 8.45 -8.59
N PRO A 10 -3.26 9.56 -9.30
CA PRO A 10 -2.13 9.67 -10.23
C PRO A 10 -0.77 9.34 -9.61
N GLU A 11 -0.58 9.67 -8.33
CA GLU A 11 0.63 9.37 -7.56
C GLU A 11 0.86 7.86 -7.40
N ILE A 12 -0.20 7.06 -7.25
CA ILE A 12 -0.12 5.60 -7.18
C ILE A 12 0.36 5.05 -8.52
N GLN A 13 -0.27 5.47 -9.62
CA GLN A 13 0.09 5.00 -10.96
C GLN A 13 1.53 5.41 -11.30
N ARG A 14 1.94 6.60 -10.90
CA ARG A 14 3.31 7.08 -11.11
C ARG A 14 4.31 6.31 -10.26
N LEU A 15 4.01 6.00 -9.01
CA LEU A 15 4.86 5.18 -8.14
C LEU A 15 5.08 3.79 -8.74
N GLU A 16 4.00 3.10 -9.12
CA GLU A 16 4.08 1.76 -9.72
C GLU A 16 4.96 1.79 -10.98
N HIS A 17 4.74 2.75 -11.87
CA HIS A 17 5.54 2.91 -13.09
C HIS A 17 7.02 3.22 -12.81
N LEU A 18 7.31 4.06 -11.81
CA LEU A 18 8.70 4.35 -11.41
C LEU A 18 9.37 3.14 -10.77
N LEU A 19 8.63 2.16 -10.27
CA LEU A 19 9.18 0.99 -9.61
C LEU A 19 9.22 -0.25 -10.50
N GLU A 20 8.69 -0.17 -11.72
CA GLU A 20 8.83 -1.24 -12.71
C GLU A 20 10.31 -1.60 -12.94
N GLY A 21 10.55 -2.92 -13.05
CA GLY A 21 11.88 -3.46 -13.13
C GLY A 21 11.96 -4.81 -13.85
N MET A 22 13.12 -5.44 -13.76
CA MET A 22 13.31 -6.79 -14.31
C MET A 22 12.70 -7.80 -13.35
N ASN A 23 11.74 -8.62 -13.81
CA ASN A 23 10.99 -9.54 -12.95
C ASN A 23 10.57 -8.86 -11.65
N TYR A 24 9.97 -7.66 -11.78
CA TYR A 24 9.66 -6.82 -10.64
C TYR A 24 8.55 -5.84 -11.01
N SER A 25 7.41 -6.07 -10.41
CA SER A 25 6.23 -5.22 -10.48
C SER A 25 5.83 -4.82 -9.06
N VAL A 26 5.36 -3.58 -8.91
CA VAL A 26 4.83 -3.06 -7.66
C VAL A 26 3.35 -2.79 -7.84
N TRP A 27 2.57 -3.18 -6.85
CA TRP A 27 1.16 -2.85 -6.75
C TRP A 27 0.91 -2.06 -5.46
N ILE A 28 0.13 -0.98 -5.55
CA ILE A 28 -0.29 -0.13 -4.43
C ILE A 28 -1.80 0.10 -4.50
N GLY A 29 -2.46 -0.07 -3.36
CA GLY A 29 -3.87 0.23 -3.16
C GLY A 29 -4.07 1.17 -1.99
N ALA A 30 -4.71 2.31 -2.24
CA ALA A 30 -5.24 3.20 -1.20
C ALA A 30 -6.77 3.23 -1.31
N TYR A 31 -7.46 2.99 -0.21
CA TYR A 31 -8.91 2.89 -0.15
C TYR A 31 -9.47 3.76 0.96
N GLY A 32 -10.67 4.29 0.73
CA GLY A 32 -11.39 5.15 1.66
C GLY A 32 -11.67 6.54 1.05
N PRO A 33 -12.18 7.48 1.86
CA PRO A 33 -12.58 7.28 3.25
C PRO A 33 -13.76 6.32 3.39
N PHE A 34 -13.78 5.53 4.47
CA PHE A 34 -14.90 4.69 4.86
C PHE A 34 -15.42 5.03 6.25
N ASP A 35 -16.69 4.76 6.51
CA ASP A 35 -17.23 4.84 7.86
C ASP A 35 -16.62 3.73 8.75
N SER A 36 -16.30 4.06 10.00
CA SER A 36 -15.68 3.14 10.96
C SER A 36 -16.64 2.10 11.56
N GLY A 37 -17.84 1.94 10.99
CA GLY A 37 -18.90 1.07 11.53
C GLY A 37 -18.74 -0.42 11.25
N ARG A 38 -17.83 -0.80 10.35
CA ARG A 38 -17.52 -2.20 10.01
C ARG A 38 -16.18 -2.62 10.60
N SER A 39 -16.00 -3.90 10.90
CA SER A 39 -14.65 -4.44 11.14
C SER A 39 -13.75 -4.26 9.91
N LEU A 40 -12.44 -4.34 10.10
CA LEU A 40 -11.49 -4.26 8.99
C LEU A 40 -11.77 -5.33 7.93
N GLU A 41 -11.96 -6.58 8.38
CA GLU A 41 -12.27 -7.71 7.51
C GLU A 41 -13.57 -7.51 6.72
N GLU A 42 -14.64 -7.05 7.36
CA GLU A 42 -15.92 -6.76 6.70
C GLU A 42 -15.77 -5.66 5.64
N GLN A 43 -14.97 -4.62 5.93
CA GLN A 43 -14.74 -3.54 4.99
C GLN A 43 -13.89 -3.99 3.79
N LEU A 44 -12.86 -4.81 4.02
CA LEU A 44 -12.04 -5.40 2.96
C LEU A 44 -12.87 -6.32 2.06
N ARG A 45 -13.73 -7.16 2.64
CA ARG A 45 -14.67 -8.01 1.89
C ARG A 45 -15.62 -7.22 1.01
N HIS A 46 -16.07 -6.06 1.51
CA HIS A 46 -16.99 -5.21 0.78
C HIS A 46 -16.32 -4.44 -0.36
N SER A 47 -15.10 -3.94 -0.15
CA SER A 47 -14.52 -2.88 -1.00
C SER A 47 -13.24 -3.29 -1.74
N VAL A 48 -12.59 -4.38 -1.35
CA VAL A 48 -11.31 -4.83 -1.93
C VAL A 48 -11.44 -6.21 -2.56
N SER A 49 -11.75 -7.23 -1.75
CA SER A 49 -11.83 -8.62 -2.21
C SER A 49 -12.82 -9.38 -1.34
N ASN A 50 -13.87 -9.94 -1.93
CA ASN A 50 -14.93 -10.64 -1.21
C ASN A 50 -14.46 -11.90 -0.43
N ARG A 51 -13.21 -12.33 -0.64
CA ARG A 51 -12.55 -13.43 0.07
C ARG A 51 -11.50 -12.98 1.09
N SER A 52 -11.38 -11.67 1.35
CA SER A 52 -10.41 -11.17 2.32
C SER A 52 -10.61 -11.84 3.69
N VAL A 53 -9.52 -12.33 4.24
CA VAL A 53 -9.42 -12.79 5.64
C VAL A 53 -8.27 -12.03 6.27
N VAL A 54 -8.54 -11.32 7.35
CA VAL A 54 -7.53 -10.53 8.06
C VAL A 54 -6.82 -11.45 9.04
N GLY A 55 -5.49 -11.43 8.99
CA GLY A 55 -4.64 -12.09 9.97
C GLY A 55 -4.56 -11.30 11.27
N ARG A 56 -3.36 -11.23 11.84
CA ARG A 56 -3.13 -10.47 13.07
C ARG A 56 -3.06 -8.97 12.77
N GLU A 57 -3.81 -8.19 13.53
CA GLU A 57 -3.65 -6.73 13.61
C GLU A 57 -2.69 -6.37 14.74
N THR A 58 -1.78 -5.42 14.48
CA THR A 58 -0.81 -4.93 15.46
C THR A 58 -0.78 -3.40 15.44
N PRO A 59 -0.98 -2.72 16.58
CA PRO A 59 -0.88 -1.27 16.65
C PRO A 59 0.52 -0.79 16.28
N VAL A 60 0.61 0.25 15.45
CA VAL A 60 1.87 0.87 14.99
C VAL A 60 1.76 2.40 15.03
N SER A 61 2.90 3.09 15.06
CA SER A 61 2.93 4.55 14.97
C SER A 61 2.95 5.04 13.53
N GLY A 62 2.55 6.29 13.30
CA GLY A 62 2.65 6.91 11.96
C GLY A 62 4.10 7.01 11.45
N SER A 63 5.08 7.14 12.35
CA SER A 63 6.49 7.08 11.98
C SER A 63 6.92 5.68 11.51
N ASP A 64 6.40 4.62 12.13
CA ASP A 64 6.71 3.24 11.72
C ASP A 64 6.15 2.98 10.33
N VAL A 65 4.89 3.36 10.08
CA VAL A 65 4.26 3.23 8.76
C VAL A 65 5.05 3.97 7.69
N ARG A 66 5.41 5.23 7.94
CA ARG A 66 6.21 6.02 6.98
C ARG A 66 7.56 5.35 6.71
N SER A 67 8.25 4.90 7.75
CA SER A 67 9.54 4.23 7.62
C SER A 67 9.41 2.96 6.78
N GLU A 68 8.42 2.12 7.09
CA GLU A 68 8.19 0.85 6.40
C GLU A 68 7.81 1.06 4.93
N VAL A 69 6.87 1.96 4.63
CA VAL A 69 6.50 2.27 3.24
C VAL A 69 7.70 2.78 2.44
N LEU A 70 8.51 3.67 3.00
CA LEU A 70 9.70 4.17 2.33
C LEU A 70 10.77 3.10 2.17
N GLU A 71 10.97 2.23 3.16
CA GLU A 71 11.90 1.11 3.09
C GLU A 71 11.52 0.16 1.94
N GLN A 72 10.25 -0.24 1.86
CA GLN A 72 9.77 -1.16 0.85
C GLN A 72 9.78 -0.56 -0.57
N LEU A 73 9.31 0.68 -0.73
CA LEU A 73 9.32 1.36 -2.03
C LEU A 73 10.75 1.67 -2.52
N LEU A 74 11.73 1.73 -1.62
CA LEU A 74 13.13 1.95 -1.95
C LEU A 74 13.98 0.68 -1.85
N HIS A 75 13.34 -0.49 -1.75
CA HIS A 75 14.02 -1.78 -1.78
C HIS A 75 14.71 -1.96 -3.14
N PRO A 76 16.05 -2.08 -3.18
CA PRO A 76 16.79 -2.11 -4.44
C PRO A 76 16.67 -3.44 -5.20
N GLY A 77 16.26 -4.50 -4.52
CA GLY A 77 16.36 -5.86 -5.05
C GLY A 77 17.81 -6.34 -5.20
N ASP A 78 18.07 -7.15 -6.21
CA ASP A 78 19.39 -7.69 -6.55
C ASP A 78 19.60 -7.86 -8.08
N GLY A 79 20.59 -8.66 -8.49
CA GLY A 79 20.88 -8.89 -9.91
C GLY A 79 19.80 -9.65 -10.68
N GLY A 80 18.79 -10.21 -10.01
CA GLY A 80 17.69 -10.98 -10.59
C GLY A 80 16.32 -10.33 -10.49
N TYR A 81 16.14 -9.34 -9.62
CA TYR A 81 14.89 -8.58 -9.46
C TYR A 81 15.14 -7.16 -8.94
N GLY A 82 14.20 -6.25 -9.18
CA GLY A 82 14.18 -4.93 -8.56
C GLY A 82 13.97 -3.79 -9.56
N PRO A 83 13.70 -2.56 -9.05
CA PRO A 83 13.42 -1.40 -9.89
C PRO A 83 14.65 -0.98 -10.71
N ILE A 84 14.45 -0.75 -12.01
CA ILE A 84 15.54 -0.29 -12.90
C ILE A 84 15.94 1.14 -12.53
N ASP A 85 17.23 1.45 -12.36
CA ASP A 85 17.71 2.82 -12.13
C ASP A 85 17.07 3.55 -10.92
N LEU A 86 16.88 2.82 -9.82
CA LEU A 86 16.33 3.36 -8.58
C LEU A 86 17.05 4.62 -8.06
N PRO A 87 18.39 4.73 -8.09
CA PRO A 87 19.09 5.92 -7.60
C PRO A 87 18.65 7.21 -8.33
N ALA A 88 18.40 7.15 -9.64
CA ALA A 88 17.95 8.31 -10.41
C ALA A 88 16.51 8.73 -10.08
N LYS A 89 15.66 7.78 -9.69
CA LYS A 89 14.23 8.00 -9.39
C LYS A 89 13.93 8.25 -7.91
N ARG A 90 14.91 8.03 -7.02
CA ARG A 90 14.74 8.04 -5.56
C ARG A 90 14.02 9.28 -5.03
N SER A 91 14.43 10.47 -5.44
CA SER A 91 13.83 11.72 -4.94
C SER A 91 12.36 11.87 -5.35
N GLU A 92 12.00 11.41 -6.55
CA GLU A 92 10.61 11.44 -7.03
C GLU A 92 9.76 10.41 -6.27
N ILE A 93 10.29 9.21 -6.05
CA ILE A 93 9.62 8.15 -5.28
C ILE A 93 9.32 8.62 -3.85
N ILE A 94 10.30 9.22 -3.17
CA ILE A 94 10.11 9.74 -1.80
C ILE A 94 8.99 10.79 -1.77
N ARG A 95 9.00 11.74 -2.72
CA ARG A 95 7.95 12.78 -2.78
C ARG A 95 6.57 12.17 -2.99
N LEU A 96 6.43 11.25 -3.93
CA LEU A 96 5.15 10.59 -4.22
C LEU A 96 4.69 9.69 -3.07
N ALA A 97 5.61 9.05 -2.35
CA ALA A 97 5.30 8.28 -1.16
C ALA A 97 4.71 9.19 -0.06
N GLU A 98 5.28 10.37 0.19
CA GLU A 98 4.70 11.31 1.16
C GLU A 98 3.32 11.84 0.71
N GLU A 99 3.10 12.01 -0.60
CA GLU A 99 1.78 12.34 -1.16
C GLU A 99 0.76 11.21 -0.93
N LEU A 100 1.17 9.96 -1.13
CA LEU A 100 0.36 8.77 -0.82
C LEU A 100 0.02 8.68 0.67
N LEU A 101 0.98 8.93 1.57
CA LEU A 101 0.74 8.92 3.02
C LEU A 101 -0.19 10.05 3.45
N SER A 102 -0.10 11.20 2.77
CA SER A 102 -1.04 12.32 2.95
C SER A 102 -2.45 11.98 2.47
N LEU A 103 -2.58 11.26 1.34
CA LEU A 103 -3.86 10.81 0.78
C LEU A 103 -4.65 9.93 1.76
N VAL A 104 -3.95 9.08 2.51
CA VAL A 104 -4.55 8.22 3.55
C VAL A 104 -4.57 8.86 4.94
N ARG A 105 -4.31 10.18 5.00
CA ARG A 105 -4.37 10.99 6.23
C ARG A 105 -3.51 10.49 7.38
N LEU A 106 -2.33 9.94 7.06
CA LEU A 106 -1.43 9.36 8.06
C LEU A 106 -1.09 10.35 9.19
N ASP A 107 -0.82 11.62 8.84
CA ASP A 107 -0.44 12.65 9.82
C ASP A 107 -1.60 13.10 10.73
N GLN A 108 -2.85 12.77 10.38
CA GLN A 108 -4.03 13.03 11.21
C GLN A 108 -4.54 11.76 11.90
N ALA A 109 -3.84 10.64 11.74
CA ALA A 109 -4.30 9.37 12.27
C ALA A 109 -4.29 9.38 13.80
N ASN A 110 -5.40 8.94 14.39
CA ASN A 110 -5.53 8.74 15.84
C ASN A 110 -5.36 7.26 16.24
N ALA A 111 -5.45 6.33 15.28
CA ALA A 111 -5.11 4.94 15.44
C ALA A 111 -4.63 4.35 14.11
N ILE A 112 -3.60 3.50 14.17
CA ILE A 112 -3.10 2.77 13.00
C ILE A 112 -2.79 1.34 13.42
N ASN A 113 -3.27 0.38 12.63
CA ASN A 113 -2.91 -1.03 12.79
C ASN A 113 -2.24 -1.54 11.52
N ALA A 114 -1.07 -2.17 11.67
CA ALA A 114 -0.52 -3.03 10.63
C ALA A 114 -1.30 -4.35 10.63
N PHE A 115 -1.55 -4.90 9.45
CA PHE A 115 -2.20 -6.20 9.29
C PHE A 115 -1.60 -6.98 8.12
N TRP A 116 -1.97 -8.24 8.00
CA TRP A 116 -1.69 -9.05 6.79
C TRP A 116 -2.96 -9.76 6.36
N LEU A 117 -3.04 -10.09 5.07
CA LEU A 117 -4.17 -10.87 4.52
C LEU A 117 -3.81 -12.35 4.53
N ALA A 118 -4.56 -13.14 5.29
CA ALA A 118 -4.44 -14.60 5.25
C ALA A 118 -5.02 -15.19 3.96
N GLU A 119 -6.05 -14.54 3.43
CA GLU A 119 -6.65 -14.88 2.14
C GLU A 119 -7.11 -13.61 1.41
N GLY A 120 -7.26 -13.72 0.08
CA GLY A 120 -7.87 -12.68 -0.74
C GLY A 120 -6.99 -11.46 -0.99
N HIS A 121 -5.65 -11.60 -0.91
CA HIS A 121 -4.73 -10.53 -1.29
C HIS A 121 -4.92 -10.15 -2.78
N PRO A 122 -5.05 -8.85 -3.12
CA PRO A 122 -5.33 -8.40 -4.48
C PRO A 122 -4.14 -8.59 -5.45
N ALA A 123 -2.93 -8.70 -4.91
CA ALA A 123 -1.70 -9.00 -5.63
C ALA A 123 -1.01 -10.26 -5.06
N TYR A 124 -0.06 -10.84 -5.78
CA TYR A 124 0.73 -11.97 -5.27
C TYR A 124 2.07 -11.48 -4.77
N SER A 125 2.21 -11.22 -3.46
CA SER A 125 3.47 -10.70 -2.90
C SER A 125 4.58 -11.75 -2.95
N VAL A 126 5.77 -11.37 -3.44
CA VAL A 126 6.96 -12.23 -3.53
C VAL A 126 8.10 -11.74 -2.66
N TRP A 127 8.46 -10.45 -2.72
CA TRP A 127 9.63 -9.93 -1.98
C TRP A 127 9.27 -9.10 -0.76
N TRP A 128 8.19 -8.32 -0.84
CA TRP A 128 7.70 -7.55 0.27
C TRP A 128 6.23 -7.20 0.08
N ASP A 129 5.55 -7.00 1.20
CA ASP A 129 4.25 -6.37 1.30
C ASP A 129 4.18 -5.44 2.50
N PHE A 130 3.17 -4.57 2.51
CA PHE A 130 2.73 -3.84 3.68
C PHE A 130 1.22 -3.65 3.61
N ALA A 131 0.57 -3.57 4.78
CA ALA A 131 -0.85 -3.28 4.86
C ALA A 131 -1.21 -2.59 6.18
N PHE A 132 -1.92 -1.47 6.09
CA PHE A 132 -2.25 -0.59 7.21
C PHE A 132 -3.73 -0.20 7.21
N ASP A 133 -4.37 -0.32 8.37
CA ASP A 133 -5.69 0.22 8.69
C ASP A 133 -5.52 1.53 9.46
N ILE A 134 -5.84 2.65 8.83
CA ILE A 134 -5.55 4.01 9.30
C ILE A 134 -6.86 4.69 9.66
N HIS A 135 -6.99 5.18 10.89
CA HIS A 135 -8.18 5.88 11.37
C HIS A 135 -7.87 7.34 11.64
N ALA A 136 -8.64 8.25 11.04
CA ALA A 136 -8.53 9.69 11.24
C ALA A 136 -9.93 10.34 11.20
N ASP A 137 -10.22 11.25 12.13
CA ASP A 137 -11.51 11.97 12.19
C ASP A 137 -12.78 11.09 12.11
N GLY A 138 -12.74 9.88 12.69
CA GLY A 138 -13.88 8.95 12.67
C GLY A 138 -14.09 8.22 11.34
N GLN A 139 -13.15 8.35 10.40
CA GLN A 139 -13.12 7.64 9.14
C GLN A 139 -11.94 6.67 9.08
N ARG A 140 -12.06 5.68 8.19
CA ARG A 140 -11.05 4.65 7.92
C ARG A 140 -10.46 4.82 6.52
N TRP A 141 -9.15 4.69 6.42
CA TRP A 141 -8.39 4.47 5.20
C TRP A 141 -7.64 3.16 5.29
N ILE A 142 -7.47 2.50 4.15
CA ILE A 142 -6.70 1.27 4.04
C ILE A 142 -5.61 1.50 3.02
N LEU A 143 -4.36 1.27 3.41
CA LEU A 143 -3.20 1.36 2.54
C LEU A 143 -2.58 -0.03 2.43
N MET A 144 -2.35 -0.51 1.21
CA MET A 144 -1.67 -1.78 0.95
C MET A 144 -0.69 -1.61 -0.19
N GLY A 145 0.38 -2.39 -0.16
CA GLY A 145 1.33 -2.47 -1.26
C GLY A 145 2.09 -3.78 -1.24
N SER A 146 2.59 -4.18 -2.39
CA SER A 146 3.41 -5.37 -2.53
C SER A 146 4.29 -5.31 -3.77
N ALA A 147 5.41 -6.05 -3.75
CA ALA A 147 6.19 -6.34 -4.94
C ALA A 147 6.11 -7.82 -5.34
N SER A 148 5.98 -8.07 -6.65
CA SER A 148 5.79 -9.38 -7.28
C SER A 148 6.58 -9.56 -8.59
N ASP A 149 6.84 -10.81 -8.99
CA ASP A 149 7.58 -11.17 -10.22
C ASP A 149 6.99 -10.61 -11.52
#